data_AF-A0A5V9GKQ8-F1
#
_entry.id   AF-A0A5V9GKQ8-F1
#
_cell.length_a   1.000
_cell.length_b   1.000
_cell.length_c   1.000
_cell.angle_alpha   90.00
_cell.angle_beta   90.00
_cell.angle_gamma   90.00
#
_symmetry.space_group_name_H-M   'P 1'
#
loop_
_entity.id
_entity.type
_entity.pdbx_description
1 polymer ?
#
loop_
_entity_poly.entity_id
_entity_poly.type
_entity_poly.pdbx_seq_one_letter_code
_entity_poly.pdbx_strand_id
1 'polypeptide(L)'
;MGGKVPNYQIVYRDETLNYFKPGGYVFFQRLKEYGGGYWLGKIYEDGFEFVLERPTSLSEGIKHLLVLKYVEDGYLEFVDDIDDFKLQ
;
A
#
# COMPACT_ATOMS: atom_id res chain seq x y z
N MET A 1 -15.80 -3.16 -10.54
CA MET A 1 -14.34 -2.99 -10.36
C MET A 1 -13.96 -1.55 -10.70
N GLY A 2 -14.09 -0.62 -9.76
CA GLY A 2 -13.91 0.81 -10.03
C GLY A 2 -13.61 1.62 -8.77
N GLY A 3 -12.89 1.01 -7.81
CA GLY A 3 -12.42 1.73 -6.64
C GLY A 3 -11.37 2.75 -7.04
N LYS A 4 -11.53 4.01 -6.62
CA LYS A 4 -10.52 5.05 -6.82
C LYS A 4 -9.21 4.59 -6.17
N VAL A 5 -8.12 4.53 -6.93
CA VAL A 5 -6.81 4.14 -6.41
C VAL A 5 -6.49 5.01 -5.19
N PRO A 6 -6.02 4.42 -4.06
CA PRO A 6 -5.57 5.20 -2.92
C PRO A 6 -4.57 6.27 -3.34
N ASN A 7 -4.63 7.42 -2.70
CA ASN A 7 -3.64 8.46 -2.96
C ASN A 7 -2.27 7.96 -2.47
N TYR A 8 -1.30 7.90 -3.38
CA TYR A 8 0.09 7.52 -3.07
C TYR A 8 1.06 8.53 -3.71
N GLN A 9 2.24 8.66 -3.11
CA GLN A 9 3.35 9.44 -3.66
C GLN A 9 4.45 8.50 -4.17
N ILE A 10 5.23 8.94 -5.14
CA ILE A 10 6.44 8.25 -5.59
C ILE A 10 7.62 9.18 -5.35
N VAL A 11 8.66 8.64 -4.72
CA VAL A 11 9.96 9.31 -4.54
C VAL A 11 10.96 8.57 -5.40
N TYR A 12 11.48 9.23 -6.43
CA TYR A 12 12.48 8.65 -7.30
C TYR A 12 13.87 8.69 -6.65
N ARG A 13 14.83 8.03 -7.30
CA ARG A 13 16.24 8.09 -6.87
C ARG A 13 16.70 9.55 -6.85
N ASP A 14 17.51 9.87 -5.84
CA ASP A 14 18.07 11.21 -5.64
C ASP A 14 17.03 12.31 -5.34
N GLU A 15 15.76 11.94 -5.14
CA GLU A 15 14.71 12.86 -4.68
C GLU A 15 14.51 12.79 -3.17
N THR A 16 14.01 13.88 -2.60
CA THR A 16 13.62 13.98 -1.19
C THR A 16 12.13 14.25 -1.08
N LEU A 17 11.46 13.55 -0.16
CA LEU A 17 10.06 13.76 0.15
C LEU A 17 9.89 14.98 1.06
N ASN A 18 9.64 16.15 0.47
CA ASN A 18 9.55 17.41 1.22
C ASN A 18 8.22 17.61 1.95
N TYR A 19 7.14 17.01 1.45
CA TYR A 19 5.82 17.07 2.06
C TYR A 19 5.14 15.72 1.94
N PHE A 20 4.60 15.25 3.06
CA PHE A 20 3.80 14.03 3.12
C PHE A 20 2.57 14.27 4.00
N LYS A 21 1.55 13.45 3.77
CA LYS A 21 0.41 13.35 4.68
C LYS A 21 0.69 12.17 5.63
N PRO A 22 0.66 12.36 6.96
CA PRO A 22 0.76 11.24 7.90
C PRO A 22 -0.28 10.15 7.59
N GLY A 23 0.16 8.88 7.59
CA GLY A 23 -0.62 7.71 7.18
C GLY A 23 -0.80 7.55 5.67
N GLY A 24 -0.21 8.43 4.85
CA GLY A 24 -0.21 8.33 3.39
C GLY A 24 0.71 7.24 2.86
N TYR A 25 0.37 6.68 1.70
CA TYR A 25 1.18 5.66 1.04
C TYR A 25 2.29 6.30 0.20
N VAL A 26 3.51 5.76 0.29
CA VAL A 26 4.67 6.23 -0.48
C VAL A 26 5.43 5.06 -1.07
N PHE A 27 5.82 5.21 -2.34
CA PHE A 27 6.77 4.36 -3.03
C PHE A 27 8.15 5.00 -3.04
N PHE A 28 9.13 4.38 -2.39
CA PHE A 28 10.54 4.78 -2.50
C PHE A 28 11.26 3.93 -3.54
N GLN A 29 11.77 4.56 -4.60
CA GLN A 29 12.46 3.86 -5.67
C GLN A 29 13.81 3.32 -5.19
N ARG A 30 14.02 2.02 -5.36
CA ARG A 30 15.29 1.37 -5.02
C ARG A 30 16.34 1.61 -6.10
N LEU A 31 17.62 1.64 -5.70
CA LEU A 31 18.75 1.65 -6.62
C LEU A 31 18.74 0.40 -7.52
N LYS A 32 19.17 0.56 -8.78
CA LYS A 32 19.15 -0.54 -9.76
C LYS A 32 20.10 -1.68 -9.37
N GLU A 33 21.24 -1.36 -8.78
CA GLU A 33 22.24 -2.35 -8.33
C GLU A 33 21.71 -3.34 -7.28
N TYR A 34 20.70 -2.95 -6.50
CA TYR A 34 20.02 -3.84 -5.55
C TYR A 34 18.78 -4.52 -6.13
N GLY A 35 18.64 -4.57 -7.46
CA GLY A 35 17.52 -5.18 -8.17
C GLY A 35 16.36 -4.23 -8.49
N GLY A 36 16.47 -2.94 -8.16
CA GLY A 36 15.45 -1.93 -8.50
C GLY A 36 14.09 -2.16 -7.83
N GLY A 37 13.02 -1.70 -8.48
CA GLY A 37 11.68 -1.72 -7.90
C GLY A 37 11.47 -0.66 -6.83
N TYR A 38 10.53 -0.89 -5.92
CA TYR A 38 10.10 0.07 -4.91
C TYR A 38 9.88 -0.59 -3.55
N TRP A 39 10.18 0.16 -2.50
CA TRP A 39 9.60 -0.08 -1.18
C TRP A 39 8.27 0.66 -1.09
N LEU A 40 7.21 -0.07 -0.74
CA LEU A 40 5.89 0.49 -0.49
C LEU A 40 5.65 0.53 1.02
N GLY A 41 5.29 1.70 1.53
CA GLY A 41 4.99 1.86 2.95
C GLY A 41 4.06 3.03 3.25
N LYS A 42 3.68 3.13 4.52
CA LYS A 42 3.03 4.30 5.10
C LYS A 42 4.08 5.19 5.74
N ILE A 43 3.91 6.49 5.61
CA ILE A 43 4.80 7.48 6.23
C ILE A 43 4.07 8.23 7.35
N TYR A 44 4.77 8.41 8.46
CA TYR A 44 4.34 9.14 9.65
C TYR A 44 5.41 10.17 10.02
N GLU A 45 5.15 10.99 11.03
CA GLU A 45 6.09 12.03 11.50
C GLU A 45 7.39 11.46 12.04
N ASP A 46 7.34 10.27 12.62
CA ASP A 46 8.42 9.62 13.35
C ASP A 46 8.90 8.32 12.71
N GLY A 47 8.31 7.91 11.56
CA GLY A 47 8.62 6.61 11.02
C GLY A 47 8.06 6.32 9.63
N PHE A 48 8.56 5.21 9.10
CA PHE A 48 8.11 4.61 7.86
C PHE A 48 7.79 3.14 8.13
N GLU A 49 6.56 2.75 7.81
CA GLU A 49 6.03 1.41 8.01
C GLU A 49 5.95 0.69 6.66
N PHE A 50 6.62 -0.47 6.54
CA PHE A 50 6.52 -1.28 5.33
C PHE A 50 5.13 -1.88 5.21
N VAL A 51 4.47 -1.63 4.08
CA VAL A 51 3.19 -2.29 3.73
C VAL A 51 3.44 -3.69 3.20
N LEU A 52 4.59 -3.91 2.54
CA LEU A 52 5.03 -5.21 2.05
C LEU A 52 6.42 -5.52 2.62
N GLU A 53 6.62 -6.75 3.08
CA GLU A 53 7.90 -7.23 3.62
C GLU A 53 9.01 -7.35 2.57
N ARG A 54 8.67 -7.19 1.28
CA ARG A 54 9.59 -7.30 0.15
C ARG A 54 9.42 -6.15 -0.83
N PRO A 55 10.48 -5.80 -1.61
CA PRO A 55 10.35 -4.88 -2.72
C PRO A 55 9.29 -5.35 -3.73
N THR A 56 8.66 -4.39 -4.36
CA THR A 56 7.58 -4.63 -5.33
C THR A 56 7.81 -3.87 -6.63
N SER A 57 7.15 -4.31 -7.70
CA SER A 57 6.98 -3.47 -8.88
C SER A 57 5.92 -2.40 -8.60
N LEU A 58 5.97 -1.28 -9.33
CA LEU A 58 4.95 -0.23 -9.15
C LEU A 58 3.53 -0.76 -9.41
N SER A 59 3.36 -1.60 -10.43
CA SER A 59 2.07 -2.19 -10.78
C SER A 59 1.55 -3.16 -9.73
N GLU A 60 2.41 -4.02 -9.17
CA GLU A 60 2.06 -4.94 -8.09
C GLU A 60 1.71 -4.18 -6.81
N GLY A 61 2.47 -3.15 -6.46
CA GLY A 61 2.16 -2.28 -5.31
C GLY A 61 0.83 -1.55 -5.46
N ILE A 62 0.52 -0.98 -6.63
CA ILE A 62 -0.78 -0.34 -6.88
C ILE A 62 -1.94 -1.33 -6.75
N LYS A 63 -1.78 -2.56 -7.27
CA LYS A 63 -2.79 -3.62 -7.10
C LYS A 63 -3.00 -3.93 -5.62
N HIS A 64 -1.94 -4.00 -4.84
CA HIS A 64 -2.03 -4.24 -3.40
C HIS A 64 -2.79 -3.11 -2.69
N LEU A 65 -2.48 -1.84 -3.00
CA LEU A 65 -3.21 -0.69 -2.47
C LEU A 65 -4.71 -0.72 -2.79
N LEU A 66 -5.07 -1.14 -4.01
CA LEU A 66 -6.47 -1.30 -4.40
C LEU A 66 -7.21 -2.37 -3.57
N VAL A 67 -6.54 -3.49 -3.28
CA VAL A 67 -7.09 -4.54 -2.41
C VAL A 67 -7.25 -4.03 -0.98
N LEU A 68 -6.23 -3.35 -0.43
CA LEU A 68 -6.31 -2.75 0.90
C LEU A 68 -7.48 -1.76 0.99
N LYS A 69 -7.66 -0.90 -0.01
CA LYS A 69 -8.77 0.03 -0.05
C LYS A 69 -10.12 -0.67 -0.08
N TYR A 70 -10.24 -1.74 -0.88
CA TYR A 70 -11.48 -2.50 -0.95
C TYR A 70 -11.84 -3.11 0.42
N VAL A 71 -10.84 -3.63 1.13
CA VAL A 71 -11.03 -4.15 2.50
C VAL A 71 -11.36 -3.03 3.49
N GLU A 72 -10.68 -1.88 3.43
CA GLU A 72 -10.97 -0.71 4.26
C GLU A 72 -12.39 -0.17 4.02
N ASP A 73 -12.81 -0.03 2.76
CA ASP A 73 -14.14 0.46 2.39
C ASP A 73 -15.23 -0.56 2.81
N GLY A 74 -14.93 -1.87 2.81
CA GLY A 74 -15.84 -2.95 3.23
C GLY A 74 -15.85 -3.24 4.74
N TYR A 75 -14.97 -2.63 5.54
CA TYR A 75 -14.84 -2.91 6.97
C TYR A 75 -16.10 -2.60 7.80
N LEU A 76 -17.00 -1.73 7.31
CA LEU A 76 -18.28 -1.44 7.95
C LEU A 76 -19.40 -2.42 7.55
N GLU A 77 -19.19 -3.25 6.52
CA GLU A 77 -20.08 -4.36 6.21
C GLU A 77 -19.71 -5.53 7.12
N PHE A 78 -20.18 -5.47 8.37
CA PHE A 78 -20.35 -6.68 9.15
C PHE A 78 -21.34 -7.56 8.38
N VAL A 79 -20.82 -8.52 7.62
CA VAL A 79 -21.61 -9.62 7.09
C VAL A 79 -22.06 -10.42 8.30
N ASP A 80 -23.33 -10.25 8.69
CA ASP A 80 -24.03 -11.08 9.68
C ASP A 80 -24.17 -12.55 9.19
N ASP A 81 -23.67 -12.87 7.99
CA ASP A 81 -23.68 -14.20 7.39
C ASP A 81 -22.55 -15.08 7.98
N ILE A 82 -22.58 -15.28 9.30
CA ILE A 82 -21.86 -16.33 10.04
C ILE A 82 -22.41 -17.75 9.73
N ASP A 83 -23.31 -17.90 8.76
CA ASP A 83 -23.95 -19.20 8.46
C ASP A 83 -23.15 -20.13 7.52
N ASP A 84 -22.04 -19.67 6.92
CA ASP A 84 -21.29 -20.47 5.92
C ASP A 84 -19.97 -21.09 6.40
N PHE A 85 -19.66 -21.03 7.71
CA PHE A 85 -18.62 -21.87 8.30
C PHE A 85 -19.11 -23.31 8.49
N LYS A 86 -19.33 -24.03 7.39
CA LYS A 86 -19.39 -25.49 7.39
C LYS A 86 -17.95 -26.02 7.46
N LEU A 87 -17.48 -26.30 8.67
CA LEU A 87 -16.36 -27.23 8.86
C LEU A 87 -16.80 -28.59 8.31
N GLN A 88 -16.20 -29.00 7.19
CA GLN A 88 -16.23 -30.41 6.75
C GLN A 88 -15.26 -31.24 7.60
#